data_AF-A0A094C867-F1
#
_entry.id   AF-A0A094C867-F1
#
_cell.length_a   1.000
_cell.length_b   1.000
_cell.length_c   1.000
_cell.angle_alpha   90.00
_cell.angle_beta   90.00
_cell.angle_gamma   90.00
#
_symmetry.space_group_name_H-M   'P 1'
#
loop_
_entity.id
_entity.type
_entity.pdbx_description
1 polymer ?
#
loop_
_entity_poly.entity_id
_entity_poly.type
_entity_poly.pdbx_seq_one_letter_code
_entity_poly.pdbx_strand_id
1 'polypeptide(L)'
;MPDEEWYDDEPKCHFCVIASTATPTPNPTIAASPFASAYLILATQSVVGFLETAPMSRGHIVLLPREHAGKISDLSSDASAVVGFWLPIVSRAVMAGLFGSKWEANDESWNILQANGESLPSGSIGDLLAVGRDTC
;
A
#
# COMPACT_ATOMS: atom_id res chain seq x y z
N MET A 1 38.82 -15.51 -21.14
CA MET A 1 37.99 -14.50 -21.81
C MET A 1 36.59 -15.06 -21.96
N PRO A 2 35.59 -14.54 -21.24
CA PRO A 2 35.62 -13.84 -19.95
C PRO A 2 34.96 -14.68 -18.84
N ASP A 3 35.20 -14.28 -17.60
CA ASP A 3 34.55 -14.81 -16.41
C ASP A 3 33.02 -14.62 -16.51
N GLU A 4 32.25 -15.67 -16.21
CA GLU A 4 30.79 -15.59 -16.08
C GLU A 4 30.47 -14.71 -14.87
N GLU A 5 30.34 -13.43 -15.13
CA GLU A 5 29.77 -12.43 -14.24
C GLU A 5 28.28 -12.79 -14.08
N TRP A 6 27.99 -13.68 -13.14
CA TRP A 6 26.64 -13.97 -12.70
C TRP A 6 26.02 -12.65 -12.25
N TYR A 7 25.12 -12.09 -13.06
CA TYR A 7 24.30 -10.96 -12.66
C TYR A 7 23.53 -11.37 -11.39
N ASP A 8 23.91 -10.83 -10.24
CA ASP A 8 23.07 -10.80 -9.04
C ASP A 8 21.89 -9.86 -9.31
N ASP A 9 21.00 -10.28 -10.21
CA ASP A 9 19.67 -9.69 -10.38
C ASP A 9 18.76 -10.28 -9.30
N GLU A 10 19.07 -9.99 -8.02
CA GLU A 10 18.03 -10.13 -6.99
C GLU A 10 16.85 -9.25 -7.44
N PRO A 11 15.65 -9.81 -7.61
CA PRO A 11 14.52 -9.04 -8.11
C PRO A 11 14.23 -7.90 -7.13
N LYS A 12 14.42 -6.67 -7.59
CA LYS A 12 14.12 -5.47 -6.79
C LYS A 12 12.68 -5.55 -6.31
N CYS A 13 12.48 -5.34 -5.01
CA CYS A 13 11.15 -5.27 -4.41
C CYS A 13 10.26 -4.28 -5.19
N HIS A 14 9.16 -4.78 -5.75
CA HIS A 14 8.25 -4.00 -6.59
C HIS A 14 7.72 -2.75 -5.87
N PHE A 15 7.39 -2.88 -4.58
CA PHE A 15 6.97 -1.77 -3.75
C PHE A 15 8.05 -0.71 -3.52
N CYS A 16 9.33 -1.11 -3.45
CA CYS A 16 10.45 -0.15 -3.38
C CYS A 16 10.60 0.64 -4.69
N VAL A 17 10.33 0.03 -5.83
CA VAL A 17 10.31 0.73 -7.12
C VAL A 17 9.18 1.76 -7.15
N ILE A 18 7.97 1.39 -6.73
CA ILE A 18 6.84 2.33 -6.61
C ILE A 18 7.19 3.48 -5.67
N ALA A 19 7.71 3.17 -4.48
CA ALA A 19 8.11 4.18 -3.49
C ALA A 19 9.15 5.14 -4.07
N SER A 20 10.26 4.63 -4.62
CA SER A 20 11.35 5.47 -5.15
C SER A 20 10.94 6.37 -6.33
N THR A 21 9.99 5.92 -7.15
CA THR A 21 9.50 6.69 -8.31
C THR A 21 8.38 7.67 -7.97
N ALA A 22 7.62 7.42 -6.90
CA ALA A 22 6.62 8.34 -6.38
C ALA A 22 7.29 9.56 -5.77
N THR A 23 7.35 10.68 -6.52
CA THR A 23 7.90 11.94 -5.99
C THR A 23 6.92 12.54 -4.98
N PRO A 24 7.33 12.83 -3.74
CA PRO A 24 6.48 13.49 -2.77
C PRO A 24 6.02 14.87 -3.29
N THR A 25 4.72 15.14 -3.21
CA THR A 25 4.16 16.42 -3.64
C THR A 25 3.01 16.81 -2.71
N PRO A 26 2.87 18.10 -2.36
CA PRO A 26 1.70 18.58 -1.61
C PRO A 26 0.39 18.45 -2.42
N ASN A 27 0.49 18.31 -3.74
CA ASN A 27 -0.63 18.10 -4.65
C ASN A 27 -0.43 16.76 -5.40
N PRO A 28 -0.96 15.64 -4.88
CA PRO A 28 -0.80 14.34 -5.54
C PRO A 28 -1.43 14.39 -6.93
N THR A 29 -0.64 14.07 -7.95
CA THR A 29 -1.12 13.91 -9.33
C THR A 29 -1.25 12.43 -9.64
N ILE A 30 -2.35 12.02 -10.29
CA ILE A 30 -2.51 10.65 -10.80
C ILE A 30 -1.49 10.44 -11.93
N ALA A 31 -0.27 10.06 -11.57
CA ALA A 31 0.80 9.80 -12.51
C ALA A 31 0.77 8.32 -12.91
N ALA A 32 0.01 7.99 -13.96
CA ALA A 32 0.23 6.77 -14.71
C ALA A 32 1.56 6.92 -15.47
N SER A 33 2.67 6.55 -14.84
CA SER A 33 3.98 6.53 -15.48
C SER A 33 4.40 5.08 -15.80
N PRO A 34 4.91 4.81 -17.02
CA PRO A 34 5.26 3.47 -17.49
C PRO A 34 6.41 2.78 -16.72
N PHE A 35 6.98 3.43 -15.70
CA PHE A 35 8.03 2.87 -14.85
C PHE A 35 7.56 2.43 -13.44
N ALA A 36 6.34 2.78 -13.01
CA ALA A 36 5.87 2.50 -11.65
C ALA A 36 4.57 1.66 -11.57
N SER A 37 3.89 1.41 -12.70
CA SER A 37 2.67 0.55 -12.80
C SER A 37 1.53 0.84 -11.79
N ALA A 38 1.55 1.96 -11.06
CA ALA A 38 0.66 2.22 -9.93
C ALA A 38 -0.04 3.59 -10.04
N TYR A 39 -1.32 3.62 -9.70
CA TYR A 39 -2.11 4.85 -9.64
C TYR A 39 -2.01 5.47 -8.25
N LEU A 40 -1.10 6.43 -8.08
CA LEU A 40 -0.84 7.08 -6.79
C LEU A 40 -2.05 7.90 -6.31
N ILE A 41 -2.36 7.78 -5.01
CA ILE A 41 -3.35 8.59 -4.29
C ILE A 41 -2.73 9.41 -3.16
N LEU A 42 -1.54 9.00 -2.67
CA LEU A 42 -0.78 9.68 -1.64
C LEU A 42 0.72 9.50 -1.91
N ALA A 43 1.49 10.59 -1.90
CA ALA A 43 2.95 10.53 -1.97
C ALA A 43 3.54 11.53 -0.97
N THR A 44 3.97 11.03 0.18
CA THR A 44 4.66 11.82 1.22
C THR A 44 6.12 11.42 1.29
N GLN A 45 6.91 12.03 2.18
CA GLN A 45 8.31 11.65 2.40
C GLN A 45 8.49 10.28 3.09
N SER A 46 7.45 9.77 3.76
CA SER A 46 7.55 8.56 4.61
C SER A 46 6.61 7.44 4.21
N VAL A 47 5.49 7.75 3.56
CA VAL A 47 4.50 6.78 3.06
C VAL A 47 4.08 7.08 1.62
N VAL A 48 3.69 6.02 0.91
CA VAL A 48 3.07 6.07 -0.41
C VAL A 48 1.77 5.28 -0.38
N GLY A 49 0.72 5.81 -1.01
CA GLY A 49 -0.56 5.15 -1.18
C GLY A 49 -0.96 5.12 -2.65
N PHE A 50 -1.48 3.98 -3.12
CA PHE A 50 -1.91 3.80 -4.52
C PHE A 50 -3.07 2.82 -4.64
N LEU A 51 -3.77 2.83 -5.77
CA LEU A 51 -4.82 1.86 -6.08
C LEU A 51 -4.21 0.52 -6.48
N GLU A 52 -4.78 -0.56 -5.95
CA GLU A 52 -4.40 -1.92 -6.32
C GLU A 52 -4.83 -2.23 -7.76
N THR A 53 -3.96 -2.86 -8.55
CA THR A 53 -4.22 -3.24 -9.94
C THR A 53 -5.10 -4.50 -10.04
N ALA A 54 -5.02 -5.39 -9.05
CA ALA A 54 -5.92 -6.53 -8.88
C ALA A 54 -6.86 -6.33 -7.66
N PRO A 55 -7.80 -5.37 -7.71
CA PRO A 55 -8.57 -4.99 -6.54
C PRO A 55 -9.59 -6.07 -6.16
N MET A 56 -9.69 -6.39 -4.86
CA MET A 56 -10.75 -7.25 -4.33
C MET A 56 -12.11 -6.52 -4.28
N SER A 57 -12.08 -5.18 -4.23
CA SER A 57 -13.28 -4.34 -4.28
C SER A 57 -12.98 -2.93 -4.81
N ARG A 58 -14.04 -2.14 -5.04
CA ARG A 58 -13.90 -0.74 -5.47
C ARG A 58 -13.22 0.10 -4.39
N GLY A 59 -12.18 0.82 -4.78
CA GLY A 59 -11.37 1.62 -3.87
C GLY A 59 -10.42 0.81 -3.00
N HIS A 60 -10.09 -0.43 -3.40
CA HIS A 60 -8.97 -1.14 -2.82
C HIS A 60 -7.67 -0.36 -3.06
N ILE A 61 -7.10 0.12 -1.95
CA ILE A 61 -5.83 0.85 -1.93
C ILE A 61 -4.81 0.10 -1.10
N VAL A 62 -3.55 0.30 -1.45
CA VAL A 62 -2.39 -0.16 -0.71
C VAL A 62 -1.68 1.07 -0.15
N LEU A 63 -1.47 1.11 1.17
CA LEU A 63 -0.72 2.15 1.88
C LEU A 63 0.56 1.51 2.44
N LEU A 64 1.72 2.04 2.06
CA LEU A 64 3.02 1.47 2.40
C LEU A 64 3.94 2.51 3.01
N PRO A 65 4.77 2.13 4.01
CA PRO A 65 5.94 2.90 4.36
C PRO A 65 6.96 2.87 3.20
N ARG A 66 7.76 3.93 3.08
CA ARG A 66 8.92 3.96 2.17
C ARG A 66 10.12 3.22 2.73
N GLU A 67 10.17 3.07 4.05
CA GLU A 67 11.11 2.17 4.72
C GLU A 67 10.79 0.73 4.31
N HIS A 68 11.78 0.03 3.77
CA HIS A 68 11.61 -1.37 3.39
C HIS A 68 11.66 -2.26 4.63
N ALA A 69 10.57 -2.96 4.91
CA ALA A 69 10.46 -3.91 6.01
C ALA A 69 9.65 -5.13 5.54
N GLY A 70 10.13 -6.34 5.83
CA GLY A 70 9.44 -7.58 5.48
C GLY A 70 8.23 -7.86 6.37
N LYS A 71 8.24 -7.35 7.61
CA LYS A 71 7.16 -7.44 8.58
C LYS A 71 6.96 -6.11 9.29
N ILE A 72 5.76 -5.90 9.84
CA ILE A 72 5.46 -4.70 10.63
C ILE A 72 6.34 -4.59 11.89
N SER A 73 6.82 -5.72 12.42
CA SER A 73 7.74 -5.76 13.56
C SER A 73 9.13 -5.18 13.25
N ASP A 74 9.48 -5.10 11.97
CA ASP A 74 10.81 -4.67 11.54
C ASP A 74 10.87 -3.17 11.24
N LEU A 75 9.71 -2.50 11.27
CA LEU A 75 9.63 -1.04 11.07
C LEU A 75 10.21 -0.29 12.27
N SER A 76 10.87 0.82 11.96
CA SER A 76 11.22 1.82 12.97
C SER A 76 9.99 2.36 13.70
N SER A 77 10.18 2.89 14.90
CA SER A 77 9.13 3.56 15.68
C SER A 77 8.50 4.72 14.90
N ASP A 78 9.32 5.46 14.17
CA ASP A 78 8.93 6.63 13.41
C ASP A 78 8.09 6.24 12.20
N ALA A 79 8.54 5.23 11.43
CA ALA A 79 7.75 4.70 10.32
C ALA A 79 6.41 4.13 10.79
N SER A 80 6.41 3.38 11.90
CA SER A 80 5.20 2.81 12.50
C SER A 80 4.19 3.89 12.90
N ALA A 81 4.66 4.95 13.56
CA ALA A 81 3.81 6.07 13.97
C ALA A 81 3.20 6.80 12.76
N VAL A 82 4.00 7.04 11.71
CA VAL A 82 3.53 7.72 10.51
C VAL A 82 2.51 6.89 9.73
N VAL A 83 2.71 5.57 9.60
CA VAL A 83 1.72 4.68 8.98
C VAL A 83 0.40 4.72 9.77
N GLY A 84 0.46 4.60 11.09
CA GLY A 84 -0.71 4.70 11.97
C GLY A 84 -1.45 6.03 11.84
N PHE A 85 -0.73 7.14 11.68
CA PHE A 85 -1.30 8.47 11.45
C PHE A 85 -2.07 8.56 10.12
N TRP A 86 -1.52 8.00 9.04
CA TRP A 86 -2.11 8.11 7.70
C TRP A 86 -3.29 7.17 7.46
N LEU A 87 -3.32 6.00 8.11
CA LEU A 87 -4.42 5.03 7.97
C LEU A 87 -5.82 5.66 8.04
N PRO A 88 -6.22 6.34 9.13
CA PRO A 88 -7.57 6.91 9.23
C PRO A 88 -7.81 8.06 8.25
N ILE A 89 -6.78 8.82 7.85
CA ILE A 89 -6.90 9.93 6.91
C ILE A 89 -7.20 9.40 5.51
N VAL A 90 -6.43 8.42 5.05
CA VAL A 90 -6.59 7.81 3.73
C VAL A 90 -7.91 7.04 3.66
N SER A 91 -8.28 6.29 4.70
CA SER A 91 -9.58 5.61 4.74
C SER A 91 -10.74 6.57 4.51
N ARG A 92 -10.81 7.69 5.24
CA ARG A 92 -11.89 8.67 5.05
C ARG A 92 -11.85 9.33 3.66
N ALA A 93 -10.67 9.60 3.14
CA ALA A 93 -10.52 10.19 1.80
C ALA A 93 -11.05 9.24 0.71
N VAL A 94 -10.76 7.94 0.81
CA VAL A 94 -11.26 6.92 -0.11
C VAL A 94 -12.78 6.79 0.00
N MET A 95 -13.33 6.70 1.20
CA MET A 95 -14.78 6.61 1.41
C MET A 95 -15.50 7.86 0.86
N ALA A 96 -14.95 9.06 1.11
CA ALA A 96 -15.49 10.29 0.55
C ALA A 96 -15.41 10.34 -0.98
N GLY A 97 -14.34 9.80 -1.57
CA GLY A 97 -14.18 9.70 -3.02
C GLY A 97 -15.15 8.72 -3.68
N LEU A 98 -15.48 7.60 -3.01
CA LEU A 98 -16.38 6.57 -3.52
C LEU A 98 -17.86 6.93 -3.34
N PHE A 99 -18.23 7.47 -2.17
CA PHE A 99 -19.61 7.60 -1.73
C PHE A 99 -20.03 9.07 -1.49
N GLY A 100 -19.13 10.02 -1.69
CA GLY A 100 -19.36 11.45 -1.49
C GLY A 100 -19.07 11.95 -0.07
N SER A 101 -19.14 13.26 0.12
CA SER A 101 -18.74 13.95 1.36
C SER A 101 -19.57 13.64 2.60
N LYS A 102 -20.74 12.99 2.44
CA LYS A 102 -21.63 12.58 3.54
C LYS A 102 -21.70 11.05 3.68
N TRP A 103 -20.67 10.34 3.23
CA TRP A 103 -20.62 8.87 3.25
C TRP A 103 -20.84 8.28 4.65
N GLU A 104 -20.51 9.02 5.71
CA GLU A 104 -20.71 8.63 7.12
C GLU A 104 -22.19 8.45 7.49
N ALA A 105 -23.11 9.04 6.72
CA ALA A 105 -24.55 8.84 6.89
C ALA A 105 -25.04 7.53 6.27
N ASN A 106 -24.20 6.87 5.46
CA ASN A 106 -24.47 5.56 4.90
C ASN A 106 -23.85 4.49 5.81
N ASP A 107 -24.47 3.32 5.88
CA ASP A 107 -23.98 2.17 6.66
C ASP A 107 -22.83 1.44 5.94
N GLU A 108 -21.85 2.21 5.43
CA GLU A 108 -20.74 1.71 4.65
C GLU A 108 -19.56 1.37 5.56
N SER A 109 -19.04 0.15 5.41
CA SER A 109 -17.94 -0.38 6.21
C SER A 109 -16.73 -0.74 5.34
N TRP A 110 -15.54 -0.72 5.93
CA TRP A 110 -14.31 -1.17 5.27
C TRP A 110 -13.40 -1.87 6.26
N ASN A 111 -12.50 -2.70 5.73
CA ASN A 111 -11.50 -3.41 6.50
C ASN A 111 -10.11 -2.79 6.29
N ILE A 112 -9.29 -2.81 7.33
CA ILE A 112 -7.85 -2.58 7.27
C ILE A 112 -7.23 -3.90 7.67
N LEU A 113 -6.29 -4.40 6.89
CA LEU A 113 -5.61 -5.62 7.25
C LEU A 113 -4.12 -5.52 6.87
N GLN A 114 -3.28 -6.34 7.48
CA GLN A 114 -1.83 -6.26 7.32
C GLN A 114 -1.24 -7.65 7.51
N ALA A 115 -0.52 -8.13 6.50
CA ALA A 115 0.04 -9.48 6.45
C ALA A 115 1.56 -9.48 6.74
N ASN A 116 2.04 -10.48 7.48
CA ASN A 116 3.44 -10.61 7.90
C ASN A 116 4.04 -11.97 7.50
N GLY A 117 4.48 -12.10 6.24
CA GLY A 117 5.08 -13.31 5.68
C GLY A 117 4.10 -14.19 4.88
N GLU A 118 4.59 -15.25 4.25
CA GLU A 118 3.75 -16.23 3.54
C GLU A 118 3.15 -17.26 4.51
N SER A 119 1.89 -17.64 4.28
CA SER A 119 1.32 -18.84 4.91
C SER A 119 1.92 -20.11 4.27
N LEU A 120 3.02 -20.63 4.82
CA LEU A 120 3.46 -22.01 4.55
C LEU A 120 2.65 -23.00 5.40
N PRO A 121 2.47 -24.27 4.97
CA PRO A 121 1.67 -25.26 5.69
C PRO A 121 2.42 -25.80 6.92
N SER A 122 2.52 -24.97 7.95
CA SER A 122 2.74 -25.36 9.35
C SER A 122 2.36 -24.19 10.26
N GLY A 123 1.05 -23.99 10.44
CA GLY A 123 0.42 -23.28 11.54
C GLY A 123 0.99 -21.90 11.92
N SER A 124 0.44 -20.83 11.35
CA SER A 124 0.12 -19.58 12.07
C SER A 124 -0.40 -18.49 11.12
N ILE A 125 -1.65 -18.07 11.38
CA ILE A 125 -2.23 -16.71 11.29
C ILE A 125 -2.03 -15.92 9.99
N GLY A 126 -3.00 -16.10 9.08
CA GLY A 126 -3.85 -15.04 8.53
C GLY A 126 -3.21 -13.90 7.74
N ASP A 127 -3.21 -14.04 6.43
CA ASP A 127 -3.23 -12.90 5.50
C ASP A 127 -4.62 -12.29 5.47
N LEU A 128 -4.69 -10.97 5.27
CA LEU A 128 -5.34 -10.31 4.12
C LEU A 128 -5.05 -8.78 4.27
N LEU A 129 -5.24 -7.94 3.24
CA LEU A 129 -5.40 -6.46 3.19
C LEU A 129 -6.26 -6.19 1.97
N ALA A 130 -7.45 -5.67 2.24
CA ALA A 130 -8.55 -5.48 1.34
C ALA A 130 -9.45 -4.40 1.95
N VAL A 131 -9.40 -3.20 1.39
CA VAL A 131 -10.56 -2.31 1.49
C VAL A 131 -11.60 -2.94 0.58
N GLY A 132 -12.54 -3.69 1.17
CA GLY A 132 -13.61 -4.33 0.44
C GLY A 132 -14.74 -4.90 1.27
N ARG A 133 -15.94 -4.65 0.73
CA ARG A 133 -17.27 -4.84 1.29
C ARG A 133 -17.50 -6.27 1.79
N ASP A 134 -17.84 -6.40 3.07
CA ASP A 134 -18.71 -7.48 3.55
C ASP A 134 -20.14 -6.97 3.49
N THR A 135 -20.89 -7.38 2.46
CA THR A 135 -22.34 -7.49 2.61
C THR A 135 -22.62 -8.91 3.03
N CYS A 136 -23.45 -9.07 4.07
CA CYS A 136 -24.01 -10.36 4.50
C CYS A 136 -24.36 -11.29 3.35
#